data_AF-A0AAC8VP23-F1
#
_entry.id   AF-A0AAC8VP23-F1
#
_cell.length_a   1.000
_cell.length_b   1.000
_cell.length_c   1.000
_cell.angle_alpha   90.00
_cell.angle_beta   90.00
_cell.angle_gamma   90.00
#
_symmetry.space_group_name_H-M   'P 1'
#
loop_
_entity.id
_entity.type
_entity.pdbx_description
1 polymer ?
#
loop_
_entity_poly.entity_id
_entity_poly.type
_entity_poly.pdbx_seq_one_letter_code
_entity_poly.pdbx_strand_id
1 'polypeptide(L)'
;MFELLLEPAKLFINAGMDSFKKSKELANLKIAVRQRIIREIKLNAAVLDEIIKNYYEKEGSVAEKNALIMALRTRAFDELNDGAIPVSLLISGNADHWPSATTKDEKERYLKYLSSIKTTIDLLDRAYYRIHIARILASSGKCDSDLKYIRYMLTALIVNLRDEES
;
A
#
# COMPACT_ATOMS: atom_id res chain seq x y z
N MET A 1 -16.95 -8.86 42.09
CA MET A 1 -18.19 -9.32 41.42
C MET A 1 -18.22 -8.95 39.93
N PHE A 2 -17.75 -7.76 39.51
CA PHE A 2 -17.53 -7.42 38.09
C PHE A 2 -16.49 -8.31 37.38
N GLU A 3 -15.45 -8.77 38.09
CA GLU A 3 -14.44 -9.69 37.55
C GLU A 3 -15.00 -11.05 37.12
N LEU A 4 -16.07 -11.53 37.76
CA LEU A 4 -16.68 -12.82 37.43
C LEU A 4 -17.50 -12.79 36.12
N LEU A 5 -17.94 -11.61 35.69
CA LEU A 5 -18.66 -11.40 34.42
C LEU A 5 -17.72 -11.06 33.26
N LEU A 6 -16.48 -10.65 33.56
CA LEU A 6 -15.45 -10.31 32.58
C LEU A 6 -14.93 -11.53 31.82
N GLU A 7 -14.75 -12.67 32.50
CA GLU A 7 -14.28 -13.90 31.85
C GLU A 7 -15.28 -14.49 30.84
N PRO A 8 -16.57 -14.67 31.18
CA PRO A 8 -17.58 -15.10 30.21
C PRO A 8 -17.71 -14.13 29.04
N ALA A 9 -17.70 -12.81 29.30
CA ALA A 9 -17.78 -11.80 28.26
C ALA A 9 -16.57 -11.87 27.29
N LYS A 10 -15.35 -12.05 27.80
CA LYS A 10 -14.17 -12.29 26.97
C LYS A 10 -14.31 -13.54 26.12
N LEU A 11 -14.84 -14.62 26.69
CA LEU A 11 -15.08 -15.89 25.98
C LEU A 11 -16.10 -15.71 24.83
N PHE A 12 -17.20 -15.00 25.08
CA PHE A 12 -18.20 -14.67 24.06
C PHE A 12 -17.65 -13.75 22.97
N ILE A 13 -16.90 -12.71 23.34
CA ILE A 13 -16.26 -11.79 22.39
C ILE A 13 -15.25 -12.55 21.53
N ASN A 14 -14.40 -13.38 22.13
CA ASN A 14 -13.40 -14.17 21.40
C ASN A 14 -14.06 -15.19 20.47
N ALA A 15 -15.08 -15.92 20.94
CA ALA A 15 -15.82 -16.86 20.11
C ALA A 15 -16.55 -16.17 18.95
N GLY A 16 -17.13 -14.99 19.20
CA GLY A 16 -17.75 -14.15 18.17
C GLY A 16 -16.74 -13.64 17.15
N MET A 17 -15.57 -13.17 17.60
CA MET A 17 -14.47 -12.74 16.73
C MET A 17 -13.93 -13.90 15.89
N ASP A 18 -13.81 -15.10 16.45
CA ASP A 18 -13.32 -16.27 15.73
C ASP A 18 -14.33 -16.77 14.70
N SER A 19 -15.63 -16.68 15.02
CA SER A 19 -16.70 -16.94 14.06
C SER A 19 -16.70 -15.90 12.93
N PHE A 20 -16.58 -14.62 13.27
CA PHE A 20 -16.47 -13.53 12.29
C PHE A 20 -15.24 -13.69 11.38
N LYS A 21 -14.08 -14.05 11.95
CA LYS A 21 -12.85 -14.32 11.20
C LYS A 21 -13.00 -15.45 10.18
N LYS A 22 -13.86 -16.43 10.48
CA LYS A 22 -14.15 -17.60 9.62
C LYS A 22 -15.36 -17.38 8.71
N SER A 23 -16.02 -16.22 8.80
CA SER A 23 -17.20 -15.92 8.01
C SER A 23 -16.86 -15.79 6.52
N LYS A 24 -17.78 -16.23 5.65
CA LYS A 24 -17.63 -16.07 4.20
C LYS A 24 -17.67 -14.60 3.81
N GLU A 25 -18.41 -13.80 4.57
CA GLU A 25 -18.57 -12.36 4.43
C GLU A 25 -17.22 -11.66 4.59
N LEU A 26 -16.45 -11.99 5.64
CA LEU A 26 -15.12 -11.43 5.83
C LEU A 26 -14.15 -11.87 4.73
N ALA A 27 -14.21 -13.14 4.29
CA ALA A 27 -13.38 -13.62 3.19
C ALA A 27 -13.66 -12.86 1.89
N ASN A 28 -14.93 -12.66 1.55
CA ASN A 28 -15.34 -11.88 0.39
C ASN A 28 -14.92 -10.41 0.52
N LEU A 29 -15.04 -9.83 1.72
CA LEU A 29 -14.60 -8.47 1.99
C LEU A 29 -13.09 -8.31 1.81
N LYS A 30 -12.28 -9.24 2.32
CA LYS A 30 -10.82 -9.27 2.11
C LYS A 30 -10.48 -9.22 0.62
N ILE A 31 -11.12 -10.08 -0.18
CA ILE A 31 -10.92 -10.12 -1.63
C ILE A 31 -11.29 -8.78 -2.27
N ALA A 32 -12.47 -8.23 -1.94
CA ALA A 32 -12.93 -6.97 -2.50
C ALA A 32 -11.99 -5.80 -2.16
N VAL A 33 -11.54 -5.71 -0.90
CA VAL A 33 -10.59 -4.70 -0.43
C VAL A 33 -9.25 -4.83 -1.17
N ARG A 34 -8.69 -6.04 -1.23
CA ARG A 34 -7.42 -6.30 -1.93
C ARG A 34 -7.52 -5.94 -3.42
N GLN A 35 -8.57 -6.38 -4.10
CA GLN A 35 -8.78 -6.05 -5.51
C GLN A 35 -8.89 -4.55 -5.75
N ARG A 36 -9.58 -3.84 -4.86
CA ARG A 36 -9.71 -2.38 -4.94
C ARG A 36 -8.36 -1.69 -4.79
N ILE A 37 -7.58 -2.08 -3.78
CA ILE A 37 -6.22 -1.57 -3.55
C ILE A 37 -5.32 -1.86 -4.76
N ILE A 38 -5.33 -3.09 -5.26
CA ILE A 38 -4.56 -3.50 -6.45
C ILE A 38 -4.93 -2.64 -7.67
N ARG A 39 -6.21 -2.35 -7.90
CA ARG A 39 -6.65 -1.51 -9.03
C ARG A 39 -6.11 -0.09 -8.91
N GLU A 40 -6.17 0.51 -7.73
CA GLU A 40 -5.61 1.85 -7.49
C GLU A 40 -4.09 1.86 -7.63
N ILE A 41 -3.39 0.87 -7.08
CA ILE A 41 -1.94 0.75 -7.21
C ILE A 41 -1.53 0.58 -8.67
N LYS A 42 -2.26 -0.23 -9.45
CA LYS A 42 -2.00 -0.40 -10.90
C LYS A 42 -2.15 0.91 -11.66
N LEU A 43 -3.17 1.72 -11.33
CA LEU A 43 -3.34 3.04 -11.93
C LEU A 43 -2.14 3.94 -11.58
N ASN A 44 -1.78 4.02 -10.29
CA ASN A 44 -0.64 4.82 -9.84
C ASN A 44 0.67 4.36 -10.49
N ALA A 45 0.88 3.05 -10.61
CA ALA A 45 2.03 2.48 -11.30
C ALA A 45 2.09 2.89 -12.77
N ALA A 46 0.95 2.88 -13.48
CA ALA A 46 0.89 3.33 -14.87
C ALA A 46 1.18 4.83 -15.01
N VAL A 47 0.66 5.67 -14.09
CA VAL A 47 0.97 7.10 -14.06
C VAL A 47 2.46 7.34 -13.80
N LEU A 48 3.06 6.61 -12.87
CA LEU A 48 4.50 6.69 -12.60
C LEU A 48 5.33 6.21 -13.79
N ASP A 49 4.90 5.16 -14.50
CA ASP A 49 5.58 4.70 -15.73
C ASP A 49 5.56 5.79 -16.81
N GLU A 50 4.45 6.50 -16.96
CA GLU A 50 4.32 7.63 -17.88
C GLU A 50 5.27 8.78 -17.48
N ILE A 51 5.32 9.13 -16.19
CA ILE A 51 6.25 10.14 -15.67
C ILE A 51 7.70 9.71 -15.92
N ILE A 52 8.03 8.45 -15.62
CA ILE A 52 9.40 7.93 -15.69
C ILE A 52 9.91 7.94 -17.14
N LYS A 53 9.07 7.53 -18.10
CA LYS A 53 9.44 7.45 -19.52
C LYS A 53 9.56 8.82 -20.18
N ASN A 54 8.67 9.74 -19.84
CA ASN A 54 8.50 10.98 -20.61
C ASN A 54 9.08 12.22 -19.93
N TYR A 55 9.28 12.21 -18.60
CA TYR A 55 9.60 13.43 -17.84
C TYR A 55 10.69 13.26 -16.77
N TYR A 56 11.27 12.07 -16.60
CA TYR A 56 12.25 11.83 -15.53
C TYR A 56 13.65 12.34 -15.87
N GLU A 57 14.06 12.19 -17.13
CA GLU A 57 15.41 12.55 -17.63
C GLU A 57 15.37 13.68 -18.66
N LYS A 58 14.17 14.05 -19.13
CA LYS A 58 13.97 15.17 -20.07
C LYS A 58 13.70 16.45 -19.28
N GLU A 59 14.16 17.59 -19.80
CA GLU A 59 13.69 18.93 -19.42
C GLU A 59 12.22 19.12 -19.86
N GLY A 60 11.33 18.23 -19.42
CA GLY A 60 9.90 18.40 -19.59
C GLY A 60 9.40 19.55 -18.71
N SER A 61 8.23 20.09 -19.05
CA SER A 61 7.59 21.12 -18.24
C SER A 61 7.37 20.59 -16.82
N VAL A 62 8.03 21.19 -15.83
CA VAL A 62 7.88 20.86 -14.40
C VAL A 62 6.39 20.86 -14.00
N ALA A 63 5.58 21.70 -14.64
CA ALA A 63 4.14 21.76 -14.45
C ALA A 63 3.42 20.46 -14.86
N GLU A 64 3.76 19.87 -16.01
CA GLU A 64 3.14 18.62 -16.49
C GLU A 64 3.51 17.44 -15.59
N LYS A 65 4.79 17.36 -15.19
CA LYS A 65 5.27 16.37 -14.23
C LYS A 65 4.53 16.48 -12.89
N ASN A 66 4.41 17.70 -12.35
CA ASN A 66 3.69 17.93 -11.10
C ASN A 66 2.20 17.61 -11.22
N ALA A 67 1.56 17.92 -12.35
CA ALA A 67 0.17 17.56 -12.61
C ALA A 67 -0.05 16.05 -12.59
N LEU A 68 0.85 15.27 -13.20
CA LEU A 68 0.78 13.80 -13.17
C LEU A 68 1.02 13.24 -11.76
N ILE A 69 1.95 13.81 -10.99
CA ILE A 69 2.16 13.41 -9.58
C ILE A 69 0.90 13.70 -8.77
N MET A 70 0.24 14.84 -8.99
CA MET A 70 -1.01 15.19 -8.32
C MET A 70 -2.17 14.25 -8.68
N ALA A 71 -2.11 13.56 -9.82
CA ALA A 71 -3.08 12.56 -10.25
C ALA A 71 -2.94 11.20 -9.54
N LEU A 72 -1.84 10.96 -8.81
CA LEU A 72 -1.69 9.77 -7.98
C LEU A 72 -2.79 9.73 -6.92
N ARG A 73 -3.39 8.54 -6.75
CA ARG A 73 -4.55 8.33 -5.88
C ARG A 73 -4.17 7.58 -4.61
N THR A 74 -4.88 7.89 -3.55
CA THR A 74 -4.74 7.24 -2.23
C THR A 74 -6.09 6.84 -1.65
N ARG A 75 -7.17 7.02 -2.43
CA ARG A 75 -8.55 6.90 -1.95
C ARG A 75 -8.87 5.50 -1.45
N ALA A 76 -8.34 4.44 -2.09
CA ALA A 76 -8.56 3.08 -1.63
C ALA A 76 -7.94 2.83 -0.25
N PHE A 77 -6.81 3.48 0.05
CA PHE A 77 -6.19 3.43 1.37
C PHE A 77 -6.91 4.33 2.37
N ASP A 78 -7.27 5.55 1.98
CA ASP A 78 -8.00 6.49 2.84
C ASP A 78 -9.32 5.84 3.35
N GLU A 79 -10.10 5.24 2.46
CA GLU A 79 -11.34 4.54 2.82
C GLU A 79 -11.11 3.28 3.67
N LEU A 80 -9.95 2.64 3.54
CA LEU A 80 -9.57 1.49 4.35
C LEU A 80 -9.22 1.92 5.78
N ASN A 81 -8.49 3.03 5.92
CA ASN A 81 -8.08 3.59 7.19
C ASN A 81 -9.26 4.24 7.95
N ASP A 82 -10.21 4.83 7.23
CA ASP A 82 -11.45 5.37 7.80
C ASP A 82 -12.50 4.29 8.12
N GLY A 83 -12.24 3.05 7.72
CA GLY A 83 -13.13 1.91 7.93
C GLY A 83 -13.22 1.44 9.38
N ALA A 84 -14.37 0.87 9.76
CA ALA A 84 -14.58 0.32 11.10
C ALA A 84 -13.83 -1.01 11.36
N ILE A 85 -13.31 -1.65 10.30
CA ILE A 85 -12.62 -2.94 10.39
C ILE A 85 -11.12 -2.67 10.37
N PRO A 86 -10.36 -3.14 11.38
CA PRO A 86 -8.91 -3.01 11.41
C PRO A 86 -8.24 -3.54 10.14
N VAL A 87 -7.31 -2.77 9.57
CA VAL A 87 -6.58 -3.13 8.35
C VAL A 87 -5.86 -4.47 8.46
N SER A 88 -5.35 -4.80 9.65
CA SER A 88 -4.72 -6.10 9.97
C SER A 88 -5.64 -7.31 9.85
N LEU A 89 -6.96 -7.11 9.86
CA LEU A 89 -7.93 -8.16 9.58
C LEU A 89 -8.23 -8.30 8.09
N LEU A 90 -7.91 -7.30 7.27
CA LEU A 90 -8.22 -7.25 5.84
C LEU A 90 -7.01 -7.59 4.96
N ILE A 91 -5.81 -7.26 5.44
CA ILE A 91 -4.54 -7.47 4.76
C ILE A 91 -3.60 -8.15 5.76
N SER A 92 -2.95 -9.24 5.36
CA SER A 92 -2.14 -10.02 6.30
C SER A 92 -1.13 -10.87 5.55
N GLY A 93 0.14 -10.68 5.83
CA GLY A 93 1.20 -11.43 5.15
C GLY A 93 2.55 -10.77 5.37
N ASN A 94 3.60 -11.50 5.01
CA ASN A 94 4.95 -10.97 5.02
C ASN A 94 5.25 -10.30 3.67
N ALA A 95 6.05 -9.24 3.71
CA ALA A 95 6.53 -8.56 2.52
C ALA A 95 7.84 -9.21 2.02
N ASP A 96 7.72 -10.41 1.45
CA ASP A 96 8.88 -11.22 1.06
C ASP A 96 9.18 -11.14 -0.45
N HIS A 97 8.20 -10.70 -1.25
CA HIS A 97 8.32 -10.69 -2.71
C HIS A 97 8.77 -9.34 -3.24
N TRP A 98 10.03 -9.27 -3.62
CA TRP A 98 10.66 -8.04 -4.14
C TRP A 98 10.86 -8.10 -5.65
N PRO A 99 10.41 -7.08 -6.41
CA PRO A 99 10.52 -7.06 -7.85
C PRO A 99 11.97 -6.83 -8.31
N SER A 100 12.22 -7.08 -9.59
CA SER A 100 13.45 -6.67 -10.26
C SER A 100 13.51 -5.13 -10.36
N ALA A 101 14.72 -4.57 -10.26
CA ALA A 101 14.99 -3.16 -10.58
C ALA A 101 15.80 -3.07 -11.87
N THR A 102 15.92 -1.86 -12.42
CA THR A 102 16.68 -1.60 -13.65
C THR A 102 18.16 -1.92 -13.47
N THR A 103 18.73 -1.58 -12.32
CA THR A 103 20.13 -1.90 -11.98
C THR A 103 20.24 -2.63 -10.64
N LYS A 104 21.35 -3.35 -10.46
CA LYS A 104 21.66 -4.04 -9.20
C LYS A 104 21.80 -3.05 -8.04
N ASP A 105 22.51 -1.94 -8.27
CA ASP A 105 22.75 -0.91 -7.26
C ASP A 105 21.45 -0.22 -6.81
N GLU A 106 20.53 0.05 -7.75
CA GLU A 106 19.21 0.56 -7.40
C GLU A 106 18.43 -0.43 -6.55
N LYS A 107 18.45 -1.72 -6.93
CA LYS A 107 17.79 -2.77 -6.14
C LYS A 107 18.34 -2.82 -4.71
N GLU A 108 19.65 -2.85 -4.56
CA GLU A 108 20.31 -2.90 -3.24
C GLU A 108 19.97 -1.65 -2.40
N ARG A 109 19.97 -0.47 -3.03
CA ARG A 109 19.57 0.79 -2.37
C ARG A 109 18.11 0.75 -1.91
N TYR A 110 17.18 0.31 -2.77
CA TYR A 110 15.76 0.24 -2.42
C TYR A 110 15.50 -0.79 -1.32
N LEU A 111 16.13 -1.97 -1.39
CA LEU A 111 16.03 -2.99 -0.34
C LEU A 111 16.60 -2.49 0.99
N LYS A 112 17.69 -1.71 0.98
CA LYS A 112 18.19 -1.06 2.19
C LYS A 112 17.15 -0.11 2.79
N TYR A 113 16.48 0.70 1.98
CA TYR A 113 15.40 1.60 2.43
C TYR A 113 14.16 0.86 2.95
N LEU A 114 13.97 -0.40 2.52
CA LEU A 114 12.85 -1.25 2.87
C LEU A 114 13.21 -2.29 3.95
N SER A 115 14.42 -2.25 4.51
CA SER A 115 14.91 -3.24 5.48
C SER A 115 14.08 -3.35 6.77
N SER A 116 13.33 -2.30 7.12
CA SER A 116 12.44 -2.29 8.29
C SER A 116 11.04 -2.84 7.99
N ILE A 117 10.69 -3.05 6.71
CA ILE A 117 9.37 -3.50 6.27
C ILE A 117 9.32 -5.02 6.41
N LYS A 118 8.39 -5.51 7.24
CA LYS A 118 8.23 -6.94 7.50
C LYS A 118 6.93 -7.48 6.94
N THR A 119 5.87 -6.68 6.99
CA THR A 119 4.52 -7.10 6.60
C THR A 119 4.03 -6.37 5.36
N THR A 120 3.04 -6.95 4.68
CA THR A 120 2.35 -6.31 3.55
C THR A 120 1.72 -4.97 3.95
N ILE A 121 1.27 -4.84 5.21
CA ILE A 121 0.73 -3.59 5.75
C ILE A 121 1.82 -2.54 5.88
N ASP A 122 2.98 -2.89 6.44
CA ASP A 122 4.11 -1.95 6.54
C ASP A 122 4.47 -1.39 5.15
N LEU A 123 4.44 -2.27 4.13
CA LEU A 123 4.71 -1.88 2.74
C LEU A 123 3.61 -0.97 2.17
N LEU A 124 2.35 -1.28 2.44
CA LEU A 124 1.19 -0.48 2.04
C LEU A 124 1.25 0.93 2.65
N ASP A 125 1.47 1.03 3.96
CA ASP A 125 1.61 2.30 4.69
C ASP A 125 2.78 3.11 4.13
N ARG A 126 3.92 2.45 3.90
CA ARG A 126 5.10 3.12 3.34
C ARG A 126 4.82 3.67 1.95
N ALA A 127 4.14 2.91 1.09
CA ALA A 127 3.76 3.35 -0.25
C ALA A 127 2.78 4.53 -0.19
N TYR A 128 1.76 4.45 0.68
CA TYR A 128 0.80 5.52 0.93
C TYR A 128 1.49 6.83 1.32
N TYR A 129 2.36 6.79 2.34
CA TYR A 129 3.07 7.99 2.79
C TYR A 129 3.96 8.58 1.70
N ARG A 130 4.63 7.75 0.91
CA ARG A 130 5.50 8.25 -0.17
C ARG A 130 4.70 8.89 -1.31
N ILE A 131 3.52 8.37 -1.63
CA ILE A 131 2.60 9.03 -2.58
C ILE A 131 2.17 10.39 -2.02
N HIS A 132 1.77 10.47 -0.76
CA HIS A 132 1.39 11.74 -0.13
C HIS A 132 2.52 12.77 -0.14
N ILE A 133 3.73 12.36 0.26
CA ILE A 133 4.91 13.24 0.22
C ILE A 133 5.17 13.72 -1.21
N ALA A 134 5.08 12.85 -2.21
CA ALA A 134 5.26 13.25 -3.61
C ALA A 134 4.22 14.28 -4.06
N ARG A 135 2.94 14.09 -3.70
CA ARG A 135 1.86 15.05 -3.99
C ARG A 135 2.08 16.39 -3.30
N ILE A 136 2.46 16.39 -2.02
CA ILE A 136 2.75 17.61 -1.27
C ILE A 136 3.90 18.38 -1.94
N LEU A 137 5.00 17.70 -2.27
CA LEU A 137 6.14 18.31 -2.94
C LEU A 137 5.74 18.90 -4.30
N ALA A 138 5.01 18.13 -5.12
CA ALA A 138 4.53 18.60 -6.42
C ALA A 138 3.61 19.83 -6.30
N SER A 139 2.73 19.85 -5.28
CA SER A 139 1.87 21.01 -5.00
C SER A 139 2.65 22.28 -4.60
N SER A 140 3.84 22.10 -4.01
CA SER A 140 4.77 23.19 -3.70
C SER A 140 5.68 23.60 -4.87
N GLY A 141 5.49 23.00 -6.05
CA GLY A 141 6.32 23.23 -7.23
C GLY A 141 7.65 22.43 -7.24
N LYS A 142 7.93 21.63 -6.21
CA LYS A 142 9.13 20.81 -6.10
C LYS A 142 8.90 19.41 -6.65
N CYS A 143 9.91 18.83 -7.29
CA CYS A 143 9.81 17.49 -7.86
C CYS A 143 10.98 16.56 -7.47
N ASP A 144 11.39 16.60 -6.19
CA ASP A 144 12.52 15.82 -5.66
C ASP A 144 12.14 14.44 -5.10
N SER A 145 10.97 13.92 -5.44
CA SER A 145 10.58 12.57 -5.03
C SER A 145 11.22 11.51 -5.91
N ASP A 146 11.78 10.46 -5.31
CA ASP A 146 12.28 9.29 -6.01
C ASP A 146 11.10 8.45 -6.55
N LEU A 147 10.60 8.82 -7.73
CA LEU A 147 9.43 8.17 -8.35
C LEU A 147 9.73 6.73 -8.77
N LYS A 148 10.99 6.42 -9.11
CA LYS A 148 11.44 5.06 -9.42
C LYS A 148 11.33 4.17 -8.18
N TYR A 149 11.70 4.69 -7.00
CA TYR A 149 11.50 4.01 -5.72
C TYR A 149 10.01 3.80 -5.39
N ILE A 150 9.16 4.82 -5.59
CA ILE A 150 7.71 4.66 -5.37
C ILE A 150 7.15 3.57 -6.29
N ARG A 151 7.51 3.61 -7.59
CA ARG A 151 7.10 2.60 -8.56
C ARG A 151 7.56 1.19 -8.19
N TYR A 152 8.78 1.07 -7.66
CA TYR A 152 9.33 -0.18 -7.14
C TYR A 152 8.47 -0.75 -6.00
N MET A 153 8.14 0.07 -5.00
CA MET A 153 7.27 -0.34 -3.88
C MET A 153 5.86 -0.74 -4.35
N LEU A 154 5.26 0.01 -5.27
CA LEU A 154 3.94 -0.32 -5.82
C LEU A 154 3.95 -1.68 -6.54
N THR A 155 5.05 -2.01 -7.23
CA THR A 155 5.21 -3.33 -7.86
C THR A 155 5.31 -4.43 -6.80
N ALA A 156 6.16 -4.23 -5.79
CA ALA A 156 6.31 -5.18 -4.69
C ALA A 156 4.95 -5.43 -4.00
N LEU A 157 4.20 -4.37 -3.75
CA LEU A 157 2.90 -4.44 -3.09
C LEU A 157 1.87 -5.20 -3.93
N ILE A 158 1.85 -5.03 -5.26
CA ILE A 158 0.97 -5.82 -6.15
C ILE A 158 1.28 -7.32 -6.04
N VAL A 159 2.56 -7.70 -5.96
CA VAL A 159 2.96 -9.11 -5.90
C VAL A 159 2.56 -9.71 -4.55
N ASN A 160 2.95 -9.06 -3.44
CA ASN A 160 2.64 -9.56 -2.10
C ASN A 160 1.11 -9.64 -1.84
N LEU A 161 0.30 -8.70 -2.35
CA LEU A 161 -1.15 -8.76 -2.19
C LEU A 161 -1.83 -9.89 -2.98
N ARG A 162 -1.20 -10.41 -4.03
CA ARG A 162 -1.73 -11.54 -4.83
C ARG A 162 -1.34 -12.88 -4.23
N ASP A 163 -0.14 -13.00 -3.71
CA ASP A 163 0.35 -14.26 -3.15
C ASP A 163 -0.43 -14.65 -1.88
N GLU A 164 -1.01 -13.70 -1.15
CA GLU A 164 -1.95 -13.96 -0.05
C GLU A 164 -3.30 -14.59 -0.48
N GLU A 165 -3.55 -14.82 -1.77
CA GLU A 165 -4.71 -15.57 -2.29
C GLU A 165 -4.39 -17.06 -2.54
N SER A 166 -3.10 -17.46 -2.52
CA SER A 166 -2.62 -18.83 -2.76
C SER A 166 -2.46 -19.62 -1.47
#